data_AF-A0A9N7NFT0-F1
#
_entry.id   AF-A0A9N7NFT0-F1
#
_cell.length_a   1.000
_cell.length_b   1.000
_cell.length_c   1.000
_cell.angle_alpha   90.00
_cell.angle_beta   90.00
_cell.angle_gamma   90.00
#
_symmetry.space_group_name_H-M   'P 1'
#
loop_
_entity.id
_entity.type
_entity.pdbx_description
1 polymer ?
#
loop_
_entity_poly.entity_id
_entity_poly.type
_entity_poly.pdbx_seq_one_letter_code
_entity_poly.pdbx_strand_id
1 'polypeptide(L)'
;MAIRLLARRTPSTVESTSVLFRSAFSFLRNLSTATSTNNSAVSTAVPGDGPKKPKRKKKKNLFEVAQFLPNWGIGYHMAKTHWTGVSYEITKINLYKDGRHGKAWGIAHKDGVRAADEPKKISGVHKRCWKYIPCSKKTEEIASEPGLQSA
;
A
#
# COMPACT_ATOMS: atom_id res chain seq x y z
N MET A 1 47.70 53.58 -7.55
CA MET A 1 48.50 52.34 -7.60
C MET A 1 47.57 51.15 -7.42
N ALA A 2 47.65 50.18 -8.32
CA ALA A 2 46.82 48.98 -8.37
C ALA A 2 47.26 47.92 -7.35
N ILE A 3 46.38 46.95 -7.02
CA ILE A 3 46.57 45.49 -7.20
C ILE A 3 45.46 44.65 -6.51
N ARG A 4 44.66 44.01 -7.37
CA ARG A 4 44.19 42.60 -7.42
C ARG A 4 43.15 41.98 -6.44
N LEU A 5 42.10 41.49 -7.10
CA LEU A 5 41.18 40.38 -6.77
C LEU A 5 41.90 39.05 -6.47
N LEU A 6 41.35 38.25 -5.56
CA LEU A 6 41.12 36.82 -5.81
C LEU A 6 40.05 36.21 -4.89
N ALA A 7 38.96 35.74 -5.49
CA ALA A 7 37.99 34.83 -4.88
C ALA A 7 38.55 33.40 -4.84
N ARG A 8 38.25 32.62 -3.79
CA ARG A 8 38.38 31.16 -3.80
C ARG A 8 37.18 30.51 -3.08
N ARG A 9 36.36 29.83 -3.88
CA ARG A 9 35.46 28.72 -3.48
C ARG A 9 36.25 27.42 -3.63
N THR A 10 36.09 26.46 -2.72
CA THR A 10 36.28 25.01 -2.97
C THR A 10 35.56 24.15 -1.93
N PRO A 11 35.28 22.87 -2.22
CA PRO A 11 33.99 22.22 -1.95
C PRO A 11 33.98 21.12 -0.85
N SER A 12 32.76 20.68 -0.55
CA SER A 12 32.38 19.52 0.26
C SER A 12 32.97 18.19 -0.22
N THR A 13 33.56 17.42 0.69
CA THR A 13 33.92 16.01 0.48
C THR A 13 32.84 15.12 1.06
N VAL A 14 32.09 14.46 0.19
CA VAL A 14 31.31 13.26 0.49
C VAL A 14 32.15 12.07 0.07
N GLU A 15 32.61 11.25 1.02
CA GLU A 15 33.08 9.90 0.69
C GLU A 15 32.03 8.90 1.13
N SER A 16 31.35 8.38 0.10
CA SER A 16 30.43 7.27 0.14
C SER A 16 31.11 6.13 -0.61
N THR A 17 31.72 5.20 0.10
CA THR A 17 32.27 3.97 -0.50
C THR A 17 31.46 2.77 -0.01
N SER A 18 30.58 2.36 -0.92
CA SER A 18 29.67 1.24 -0.83
C SER A 18 30.41 -0.10 -0.78
N VAL A 19 30.16 -0.81 0.30
CA VAL A 19 30.22 -2.27 0.50
C VAL A 19 30.10 -3.11 -0.79
N LEU A 20 31.20 -3.76 -1.16
CA LEU A 20 31.26 -4.82 -2.16
C LEU A 20 30.86 -6.16 -1.52
N PHE A 21 29.56 -6.43 -1.39
CA PHE A 21 29.07 -7.80 -1.14
C PHE A 21 28.76 -8.50 -2.47
N ARG A 22 29.80 -9.06 -3.07
CA ARG A 22 29.71 -9.96 -4.23
C ARG A 22 29.36 -11.37 -3.74
N SER A 23 28.07 -11.62 -3.47
CA SER A 23 27.60 -12.97 -3.13
C SER A 23 27.21 -13.71 -4.41
N ALA A 24 28.06 -14.65 -4.82
CA ALA A 24 27.81 -15.58 -5.91
C ALA A 24 26.73 -16.59 -5.50
N PHE A 25 25.57 -16.54 -6.13
CA PHE A 25 24.57 -17.60 -6.05
C PHE A 25 24.67 -18.46 -7.30
N SER A 26 25.47 -19.52 -7.22
CA SER A 26 25.52 -20.60 -8.20
C SER A 26 24.18 -21.35 -8.18
N PHE A 27 23.25 -20.98 -9.06
CA PHE A 27 22.06 -21.79 -9.33
C PHE A 27 22.42 -22.92 -10.30
N LEU A 28 23.06 -23.98 -9.79
CA LEU A 28 23.01 -25.28 -10.42
C LEU A 28 21.68 -25.95 -10.02
N ARG A 29 20.73 -26.01 -10.96
CA ARG A 29 19.64 -27.00 -10.88
C ARG A 29 19.55 -27.77 -12.19
N ASN A 30 19.88 -29.04 -12.06
CA ASN A 30 19.74 -30.12 -13.03
C ASN A 30 18.42 -30.04 -13.82
N LEU A 31 18.55 -30.10 -15.14
CA LEU A 31 17.47 -30.37 -16.08
C LEU A 31 17.67 -31.79 -16.64
N SER A 32 16.98 -32.76 -16.04
CA SER A 32 16.65 -34.10 -16.54
C SER A 32 15.44 -34.53 -15.69
N THR A 33 14.31 -34.98 -16.22
CA THR A 33 14.12 -36.24 -16.97
C THR A 33 12.77 -36.20 -17.69
N ALA A 34 12.73 -36.70 -18.92
CA ALA A 34 11.52 -36.92 -19.72
C ALA A 34 10.74 -38.17 -19.29
N THR A 35 9.42 -38.21 -19.51
CA THR A 35 8.68 -39.36 -20.07
C THR A 35 7.27 -38.95 -20.53
N SER A 36 6.90 -39.48 -21.69
CA SER A 36 5.61 -39.41 -22.37
C SER A 36 4.49 -40.21 -21.68
N THR A 37 3.23 -39.90 -22.07
CA THR A 37 2.15 -40.80 -22.57
C THR A 37 0.75 -40.57 -21.97
N ASN A 38 -0.23 -40.72 -22.87
CA ASN A 38 -1.69 -40.72 -22.73
C ASN A 38 -2.22 -41.61 -21.59
N ASN A 39 -3.30 -41.19 -20.93
CA ASN A 39 -4.61 -41.87 -21.08
C ASN A 39 -5.75 -41.16 -20.34
N SER A 40 -6.90 -41.15 -21.00
CA SER A 40 -8.23 -40.93 -20.43
C SER A 40 -8.51 -41.93 -19.31
N ALA A 41 -9.08 -41.46 -18.20
CA ALA A 41 -9.86 -42.28 -17.30
C ALA A 41 -10.96 -41.43 -16.66
N VAL A 42 -12.20 -41.72 -17.07
CA VAL A 42 -13.42 -41.34 -16.37
C VAL A 42 -13.35 -41.92 -14.96
N SER A 43 -13.64 -41.10 -13.95
CA SER A 43 -13.97 -41.58 -12.62
C SER A 43 -14.90 -40.55 -11.97
N THR A 44 -16.18 -40.89 -12.03
CA THR A 44 -17.23 -40.39 -11.15
C THR A 44 -16.78 -40.59 -9.72
N ALA A 45 -16.40 -39.50 -9.05
CA ALA A 45 -16.19 -39.46 -7.61
C ALA A 45 -16.89 -38.22 -7.07
N VAL A 46 -17.95 -38.46 -6.31
CA VAL A 46 -18.65 -37.50 -5.45
C VAL A 46 -17.62 -36.62 -4.73
N PRO A 47 -17.67 -35.28 -4.83
CA PRO A 47 -16.82 -34.46 -3.98
C PRO A 47 -17.49 -34.41 -2.61
N GLY A 48 -17.04 -35.30 -1.71
CA GLY A 48 -17.27 -35.17 -0.28
C GLY A 48 -16.86 -33.78 0.19
N ASP A 49 -17.81 -33.11 0.85
CA ASP A 49 -17.68 -31.77 1.40
C ASP A 49 -16.86 -31.81 2.69
N GLY A 50 -15.56 -32.04 2.54
CA GLY A 50 -14.59 -31.83 3.61
C GLY A 50 -14.23 -30.34 3.69
N PRO A 51 -14.04 -29.75 4.90
CA PRO A 51 -13.74 -28.34 5.06
C PRO A 51 -12.43 -28.00 4.35
N LYS A 52 -12.55 -27.44 3.15
CA LYS A 52 -11.41 -27.00 2.34
C LYS A 52 -10.68 -25.93 3.14
N LYS A 53 -9.48 -26.27 3.64
CA LYS A 53 -8.53 -25.34 4.29
C LYS A 53 -8.57 -24.00 3.57
N PRO A 54 -8.66 -22.86 4.28
CA PRO A 54 -8.90 -21.57 3.65
C PRO A 54 -7.77 -21.29 2.65
N LYS A 55 -8.11 -21.30 1.36
CA LYS A 55 -7.20 -20.94 0.28
C LYS A 55 -6.66 -19.55 0.61
N ARG A 56 -5.34 -19.45 0.84
CA ARG A 56 -4.66 -18.22 1.29
C ARG A 56 -5.20 -17.01 0.51
N LYS A 57 -5.87 -16.09 1.22
CA LYS A 57 -6.47 -14.90 0.61
C LYS A 57 -5.35 -14.08 -0.04
N LYS A 58 -5.45 -13.86 -1.35
CA LYS A 58 -4.51 -13.00 -2.07
C LYS A 58 -4.60 -11.59 -1.49
N LYS A 59 -3.45 -10.98 -1.20
CA LYS A 59 -3.39 -9.58 -0.75
C LYS A 59 -3.99 -8.66 -1.82
N LYS A 60 -4.71 -7.63 -1.37
CA LYS A 60 -5.47 -6.71 -2.21
C LYS A 60 -4.80 -5.34 -2.32
N ASN A 61 -5.12 -4.65 -3.40
CA ASN A 61 -4.80 -3.25 -3.65
C ASN A 61 -5.85 -2.34 -2.96
N LEU A 62 -5.55 -1.07 -2.68
CA LEU A 62 -6.50 -0.10 -2.13
C LEU A 62 -7.79 -0.05 -2.97
N PHE A 63 -7.69 0.01 -4.30
CA PHE A 63 -8.87 0.08 -5.17
C PHE A 63 -9.71 -1.20 -5.16
N GLU A 64 -9.06 -2.36 -5.03
CA GLU A 64 -9.80 -3.63 -4.89
C GLU A 64 -10.52 -3.71 -3.54
N VAL A 65 -9.97 -3.12 -2.48
CA VAL A 65 -10.65 -3.02 -1.19
C VAL A 65 -11.81 -2.02 -1.28
N ALA A 66 -11.56 -0.86 -1.88
CA ALA A 66 -12.52 0.23 -2.08
C ALA A 66 -13.71 -0.18 -2.95
N GLN A 67 -13.51 -1.08 -3.92
CA GLN A 67 -14.58 -1.59 -4.77
C GLN A 67 -15.67 -2.34 -3.98
N PHE A 68 -15.33 -2.91 -2.82
CA PHE A 68 -16.31 -3.59 -1.97
C PHE A 68 -17.08 -2.63 -1.05
N LEU A 69 -16.69 -1.35 -1.01
CA LEU A 69 -17.32 -0.33 -0.17
C LEU A 69 -18.23 0.57 -1.01
N PRO A 70 -19.30 1.11 -0.41
CA PRO A 70 -20.11 2.11 -1.09
C PRO A 70 -19.27 3.34 -1.42
N ASN A 71 -19.62 4.04 -2.50
CA ASN A 71 -18.92 5.26 -2.95
C ASN A 71 -17.40 5.07 -3.10
N TRP A 72 -16.94 3.87 -3.49
CA TRP A 72 -15.51 3.54 -3.59
C TRP A 72 -14.73 3.75 -2.29
N GLY A 73 -15.37 3.64 -1.13
CA GLY A 73 -14.70 3.76 0.17
C GLY A 73 -14.33 5.19 0.57
N ILE A 74 -14.93 6.22 -0.05
CA ILE A 74 -14.79 7.61 0.42
C ILE A 74 -15.39 7.74 1.84
N GLY A 75 -14.66 8.38 2.76
CA GLY A 75 -14.98 8.49 4.19
C GLY A 75 -14.54 7.30 5.05
N TYR A 76 -14.05 6.21 4.43
CA TYR A 76 -13.60 5.02 5.17
C TYR A 76 -12.09 5.04 5.44
N HIS A 77 -11.71 4.37 6.53
CA HIS A 77 -10.32 4.23 6.92
C HIS A 77 -9.69 2.97 6.34
N MET A 78 -8.51 3.13 5.78
CA MET A 78 -7.70 2.05 5.24
C MET A 78 -6.25 2.17 5.70
N ALA A 79 -5.60 1.04 5.88
CA ALA A 79 -4.17 1.02 6.17
C ALA A 79 -3.46 -0.06 5.38
N LYS A 80 -2.14 0.09 5.27
CA LYS A 80 -1.30 -1.02 4.83
C LYS A 80 -1.18 -2.05 5.94
N THR A 81 -1.01 -3.32 5.57
CA THR A 81 -0.94 -4.43 6.51
C THR A 81 0.20 -4.29 7.52
N HIS A 82 1.33 -3.72 7.10
CA HIS A 82 2.53 -3.54 7.92
C HIS A 82 2.59 -2.18 8.63
N TRP A 83 1.58 -1.32 8.46
CA TRP A 83 1.49 -0.06 9.17
C TRP A 83 0.80 -0.28 10.52
N THR A 84 1.42 0.26 11.56
CA THR A 84 0.92 0.28 12.93
C THR A 84 0.60 1.73 13.29
N GLY A 85 -0.58 1.98 13.86
CA GLY A 85 -0.99 3.33 14.25
C GLY A 85 -1.36 4.27 13.09
N VAL A 86 -0.95 3.99 11.85
CA VAL A 86 -1.23 4.87 10.69
C VAL A 86 -2.35 4.30 9.82
N SER A 87 -3.41 5.09 9.67
CA SER A 87 -4.50 4.84 8.71
C SER A 87 -4.76 6.07 7.86
N TYR A 88 -5.41 5.88 6.71
CA TYR A 88 -5.83 6.96 5.83
C TYR A 88 -7.33 6.91 5.68
N GLU A 89 -7.98 8.06 5.88
CA GLU A 89 -9.36 8.30 5.51
C GLU A 89 -9.39 8.74 4.05
N ILE A 90 -10.11 8.01 3.20
CA ILE A 90 -10.14 8.31 1.76
C ILE A 90 -11.08 9.50 1.51
N THR A 91 -10.59 10.57 0.89
CA THR A 91 -11.40 11.74 0.54
C THR A 91 -11.80 11.75 -0.93
N LYS A 92 -10.85 11.43 -1.81
CA LYS A 92 -11.06 11.47 -3.26
C LYS A 92 -10.33 10.33 -3.94
N ILE A 93 -10.98 9.73 -4.93
CA ILE A 93 -10.40 8.71 -5.81
C ILE A 93 -10.55 9.19 -7.26
N ASN A 94 -9.50 8.99 -8.06
CA ASN A 94 -9.53 9.12 -9.50
C ASN A 94 -9.09 7.80 -10.11
N LEU A 95 -10.05 7.05 -10.64
CA LEU A 95 -9.82 5.75 -11.27
C LEU A 95 -9.44 5.89 -12.74
N TYR A 96 -8.66 4.95 -13.23
CA TYR A 96 -8.46 4.74 -14.67
C TYR A 96 -9.47 3.71 -15.21
N LYS A 97 -9.34 3.37 -16.49
CA LYS A 97 -10.27 2.50 -17.24
C LYS A 97 -10.62 1.17 -16.55
N ASP A 98 -9.67 0.51 -15.90
CA ASP A 98 -9.88 -0.84 -15.35
C ASP A 98 -10.49 -0.84 -13.94
N GLY A 99 -10.63 0.32 -13.29
CA GLY A 99 -11.07 0.45 -11.89
C GLY A 99 -10.11 -0.14 -10.83
N ARG A 100 -9.04 -0.84 -11.25
CA ARG A 100 -8.00 -1.42 -10.35
C ARG A 100 -6.82 -0.49 -10.10
N HIS A 101 -6.74 0.58 -10.87
CA HIS A 101 -5.65 1.54 -10.88
C HIS A 101 -6.21 2.95 -10.82
N GLY A 102 -5.41 3.86 -10.28
CA GLY A 102 -5.82 5.25 -10.14
C GLY A 102 -4.91 6.01 -9.20
N LYS A 103 -5.40 7.18 -8.81
CA LYS A 103 -4.84 8.04 -7.77
C LYS A 103 -5.87 8.15 -6.64
N ALA A 104 -5.39 8.21 -5.40
CA ALA A 104 -6.23 8.45 -4.25
C ALA A 104 -5.62 9.57 -3.40
N TRP A 105 -6.50 10.34 -2.79
CA TRP A 105 -6.18 11.38 -1.82
C TRP A 105 -6.95 11.09 -0.54
N GLY A 106 -6.34 11.43 0.59
CA GLY A 106 -6.93 11.18 1.89
C GLY A 106 -6.18 11.84 3.01
N ILE A 107 -6.82 11.84 4.16
CA ILE A 107 -6.30 12.39 5.41
C ILE A 107 -5.58 11.29 6.17
N ALA A 108 -4.35 11.56 6.63
CA ALA A 108 -3.61 10.62 7.46
C ALA A 108 -4.08 10.72 8.91
N HIS A 109 -4.43 9.58 9.50
CA HIS A 109 -4.75 9.44 10.90
C HIS A 109 -3.63 8.65 11.59
N LYS A 110 -3.08 9.20 12.67
CA LYS A 110 -2.08 8.53 13.52
C LYS A 110 -2.73 8.27 14.88
N ASP A 111 -2.81 7.01 15.27
CA ASP A 111 -3.37 6.54 16.53
C ASP A 111 -4.81 7.04 16.80
N GLY A 112 -5.58 7.23 15.72
CA GLY A 112 -6.95 7.74 15.77
C GLY A 112 -7.06 9.26 15.77
N VAL A 113 -5.94 9.99 15.75
CA VAL A 113 -5.90 11.45 15.67
C VAL A 113 -5.63 11.87 14.22
N ARG A 114 -6.41 12.84 13.72
CA ARG A 114 -6.17 13.48 12.42
C ARG A 114 -4.82 14.16 12.45
N ALA A 115 -3.87 13.65 11.66
CA ALA A 115 -2.51 14.17 11.60
C ALA A 115 -2.36 15.28 10.54
N ALA A 116 -3.35 15.45 9.66
CA ALA A 116 -3.38 16.47 8.63
C ALA A 116 -4.82 16.91 8.38
N ASP A 117 -5.08 18.21 8.32
CA ASP A 117 -6.40 18.73 7.95
C ASP A 117 -6.61 18.76 6.43
N GLU A 118 -5.52 18.74 5.65
CA GLU A 118 -5.59 18.76 4.19
C GLU A 118 -5.49 17.34 3.58
N PRO A 119 -6.34 17.00 2.59
CA PRO A 119 -6.25 15.75 1.84
C PRO A 119 -4.91 15.62 1.08
N LYS A 120 -4.06 14.71 1.54
CA LYS A 120 -2.77 14.42 0.89
C LYS A 120 -2.91 13.27 -0.11
N LYS A 121 -2.15 13.33 -1.20
CA LYS A 121 -2.03 12.21 -2.13
C LYS A 121 -1.47 10.97 -1.41
N ILE A 122 -2.24 9.88 -1.43
CA ILE A 122 -1.85 8.61 -0.82
C ILE A 122 -0.83 7.92 -1.74
N SER A 123 0.30 7.52 -1.16
CA SER A 123 1.37 6.85 -1.90
C SER A 123 1.27 5.32 -1.82
N GLY A 124 1.68 4.65 -2.91
CA GLY A 124 1.66 3.19 -2.99
C GLY A 124 0.25 2.60 -2.97
N VAL A 125 -0.74 3.31 -3.51
CA VAL A 125 -2.13 2.82 -3.65
C VAL A 125 -2.18 1.46 -4.36
N HIS A 126 -1.38 1.28 -5.41
CA HIS A 126 -1.30 0.03 -6.19
C HIS A 126 -0.49 -1.09 -5.51
N LYS A 127 -0.01 -0.92 -4.28
CA LYS A 127 0.68 -2.03 -3.60
C LYS A 127 -0.35 -3.06 -3.11
N ARG A 128 -0.01 -4.34 -3.19
CA ARG A 128 -0.86 -5.45 -2.70
C ARG A 128 -0.66 -5.67 -1.21
N CYS A 129 -1.01 -4.67 -0.40
CA CYS A 129 -0.90 -4.75 1.05
C CYS A 129 -1.92 -3.86 1.76
N TRP A 130 -3.02 -3.48 1.11
CA TRP A 130 -4.06 -2.67 1.73
C TRP A 130 -5.12 -3.55 2.39
N LYS A 131 -5.64 -3.08 3.52
CA LYS A 131 -6.76 -3.67 4.24
C LYS A 131 -7.72 -2.57 4.68
N TYR A 132 -9.00 -2.90 4.68
CA TYR A 132 -10.03 -2.08 5.32
C TYR A 132 -9.85 -2.14 6.84
N ILE A 133 -9.94 -1.00 7.51
CA ILE A 133 -10.04 -0.93 8.96
C ILE A 133 -11.48 -0.52 9.29
N PRO A 134 -12.27 -1.38 9.93
CA PRO A 134 -13.57 -0.99 10.45
C PRO A 134 -13.41 0.15 11.46
N CYS A 135 -13.95 1.32 11.15
CA CYS A 135 -14.04 2.43 12.10
C CYS A 135 -15.05 2.02 13.18
N SER A 136 -14.57 1.68 14.37
CA SER A 136 -15.41 1.41 15.52
C SER A 136 -15.93 2.73 16.10
N LYS A 137 -16.83 3.44 15.39
CA LYS A 137 -17.67 4.60 15.82
C LYS A 137 -17.07 5.65 16.81
N LYS A 138 -15.75 5.73 17.00
CA LYS A 138 -15.12 6.59 18.02
C LYS A 138 -14.71 7.96 17.49
N THR A 139 -15.13 8.30 16.27
CA THR A 139 -14.71 9.53 15.56
C THR A 139 -15.91 10.19 14.87
N GLU A 140 -17.08 10.15 15.51
CA GLU A 140 -18.18 11.09 15.18
C GLU A 140 -18.32 12.19 16.25
N GLU A 141 -17.54 12.18 17.34
CA GLU A 141 -17.72 13.10 18.47
C GLU A 141 -16.72 14.28 18.53
N ILE A 142 -15.70 14.33 17.64
CA ILE A 142 -14.68 15.42 17.68
C ILE A 142 -14.99 16.57 16.68
N ALA A 143 -16.06 16.46 15.88
CA ALA A 143 -16.41 17.46 14.85
C ALA A 143 -17.80 18.11 15.02
N SER A 144 -18.41 18.00 16.20
CA SER A 144 -19.69 18.63 16.52
C SER A 144 -19.64 19.48 17.79
N GLU A 145 -18.63 20.35 17.92
CA GLU A 145 -18.72 21.52 18.79
C GLU A 145 -18.58 22.79 17.92
N PRO A 146 -19.70 23.42 17.53
CA PRO A 146 -19.74 24.82 17.17
C PRO A 146 -20.25 25.65 18.36
N GLY A 147 -19.35 26.36 19.04
CA GLY A 147 -19.69 27.40 20.03
C GLY A 147 -18.42 28.09 20.50
N LEU A 148 -18.24 29.40 20.48
CA LEU A 148 -19.17 30.51 20.50
C LEU A 148 -18.51 31.74 19.86
N GLN A 149 -19.26 32.44 19.00
CA GLN A 149 -19.09 33.88 18.86
C GLN A 149 -19.40 34.52 20.22
N SER A 150 -18.52 35.39 20.70
CA SER A 150 -18.87 36.37 21.74
C SER A 150 -18.52 37.76 21.21
N ALA A 151 -19.45 38.66 21.50
CA ALA A 151 -19.66 40.00 20.96
C ALA A 151 -18.64 41.04 21.47
#